data_AF-A0A0B0Q2G2-F1
#
_entry.id   AF-A0A0B0Q2G2-F1
#
_cell.length_a   1.000
_cell.length_b   1.000
_cell.length_c   1.000
_cell.angle_alpha   90.00
_cell.angle_beta   90.00
_cell.angle_gamma   90.00
#
_symmetry.space_group_name_H-M   'P 1'
#
loop_
_entity.id
_entity.type
_entity.pdbx_description
1 polymer ?
#
loop_
_entity_poly.entity_id
_entity_poly.type
_entity_poly.pdbx_seq_one_letter_code
_entity_poly.pdbx_strand_id
1 'polypeptide(L)'
;MSDTDVLLDDALLLVEQNFYFLHMGEFLGKLTKTEDLSDRSLFVVKKYDNDQAYYFNAELIHELLVNARETQNEAISLFEYFVEFNAFRGICMAMVESLRFESPFKVFMQRLCGEQYENFVDILSFVRNVLSHNIHSEIRLSEKDYDGTLKRIRRMGRNPNIAFAFQYALRLPELGAPNDAYTFTCQIDFESLEEGMPFLEILSMWDLMMLSELCFNLVMTYRMQEEKKVNVLENEE
;
A
#
# COMPACT_ATOMS: atom_id res chain seq x y z
N MET A 1 12.39 -17.90 -17.36
CA MET A 1 11.42 -17.47 -16.35
C MET A 1 10.22 -18.40 -16.40
N SER A 2 9.83 -18.94 -15.25
CA SER A 2 8.57 -19.67 -15.10
C SER A 2 7.39 -18.68 -15.06
N ASP A 3 6.16 -19.17 -15.29
CA ASP A 3 4.95 -18.34 -15.15
C ASP A 3 4.82 -17.74 -13.74
N THR A 4 5.32 -18.44 -12.72
CA THR A 4 5.34 -17.95 -11.33
C THR A 4 6.33 -16.78 -11.15
N ASP A 5 7.45 -16.78 -11.88
CA ASP A 5 8.42 -15.68 -11.83
C ASP A 5 7.86 -14.40 -12.47
N VAL A 6 7.11 -14.54 -13.57
CA VAL A 6 6.42 -13.41 -14.22
C VAL A 6 5.38 -12.82 -13.29
N LEU A 7 4.52 -13.66 -12.71
CA LEU A 7 3.49 -13.21 -11.77
C LEU A 7 4.07 -12.54 -10.52
N LEU A 8 5.22 -13.03 -10.04
CA LEU A 8 5.93 -12.38 -8.94
C LEU A 8 6.42 -10.99 -9.36
N ASP A 9 7.14 -10.87 -10.48
CA ASP A 9 7.69 -9.58 -10.91
C ASP A 9 6.59 -8.55 -11.18
N ASP A 10 5.48 -8.96 -11.80
CA ASP A 10 4.29 -8.13 -12.00
C ASP A 10 3.72 -7.63 -10.65
N ALA A 11 3.61 -8.52 -9.65
CA ALA A 11 3.12 -8.14 -8.33
C ALA A 11 4.06 -7.16 -7.62
N LEU A 12 5.38 -7.39 -7.69
CA LEU A 12 6.37 -6.49 -7.09
C LEU A 12 6.35 -5.11 -7.79
N LEU A 13 6.27 -5.09 -9.13
CA LEU A 13 6.15 -3.86 -9.92
C LEU A 13 4.88 -3.08 -9.56
N LEU A 14 3.76 -3.77 -9.33
CA LEU A 14 2.52 -3.11 -8.90
C LEU A 14 2.63 -2.45 -7.53
N VAL A 15 3.38 -3.04 -6.58
CA VAL A 15 3.68 -2.37 -5.30
C VAL A 15 4.38 -1.04 -5.54
N GLU A 16 5.41 -1.03 -6.40
CA GLU A 16 6.17 0.19 -6.73
C GLU A 16 5.31 1.25 -7.41
N GLN A 17 4.58 0.87 -8.46
CA GLN A 17 3.76 1.80 -9.23
C GLN A 17 2.67 2.44 -8.37
N ASN A 18 2.03 1.68 -7.47
CA ASN A 18 1.04 2.23 -6.55
C ASN A 18 1.68 3.16 -5.51
N PHE A 19 2.91 2.90 -5.08
CA PHE A 19 3.62 3.80 -4.17
C PHE A 19 4.03 5.12 -4.84
N TYR A 20 4.44 5.08 -6.12
CA TYR A 20 4.65 6.30 -6.92
C TYR A 20 3.35 7.06 -7.14
N PHE A 21 2.25 6.36 -7.42
CA PHE A 21 0.92 6.95 -7.52
C PHE A 21 0.51 7.65 -6.21
N LEU A 22 0.71 7.01 -5.05
CA LEU A 22 0.46 7.59 -3.74
C LEU A 22 1.24 8.90 -3.56
N HIS A 23 2.55 8.90 -3.79
CA HIS A 23 3.40 10.08 -3.58
C HIS A 23 3.03 11.24 -4.49
N MET A 24 2.81 10.96 -5.78
CA MET A 24 2.43 12.00 -6.74
C MET A 24 1.03 12.54 -6.46
N GLY A 25 0.09 11.65 -6.11
CA GLY A 25 -1.28 12.06 -5.78
C GLY A 25 -1.34 12.90 -4.51
N GLU A 26 -0.62 12.51 -3.45
CA GLU A 26 -0.52 13.28 -2.21
C GLU A 26 0.11 14.66 -2.43
N PHE A 27 1.18 14.72 -3.24
CA PHE A 27 1.78 15.99 -3.62
C PHE A 27 0.77 16.90 -4.33
N LEU A 28 0.01 16.37 -5.30
CA LEU A 28 -1.00 17.14 -6.03
C LEU A 28 -2.20 17.54 -5.14
N GLY A 29 -2.61 16.69 -4.21
CA GLY A 29 -3.67 16.98 -3.25
C GLY A 29 -3.30 18.17 -2.37
N LYS A 30 -2.11 18.13 -1.78
CA LYS A 30 -1.57 19.25 -0.99
C LYS A 30 -1.38 20.52 -1.82
N LEU A 31 -0.87 20.38 -3.04
CA LEU A 31 -0.71 21.53 -3.94
C LEU A 31 -2.06 22.22 -4.20
N THR A 32 -3.09 21.45 -4.53
CA THR A 32 -4.45 21.95 -4.84
C THR A 32 -5.13 22.60 -3.64
N LYS A 33 -4.83 22.15 -2.41
CA LYS A 33 -5.29 22.84 -1.20
C LYS A 33 -4.67 24.23 -1.04
N THR A 34 -3.41 24.39 -1.44
CA THR A 34 -2.66 25.64 -1.24
C THR A 34 -2.72 26.61 -2.41
N GLU A 35 -2.87 26.11 -3.64
CA GLU A 35 -2.90 26.89 -4.87
C GLU A 35 -4.25 26.74 -5.59
N ASP A 36 -4.77 27.84 -6.14
CA ASP A 36 -5.95 27.77 -6.99
C ASP A 36 -5.58 27.30 -8.40
N LEU A 37 -5.93 26.05 -8.69
CA LEU A 37 -5.75 25.42 -9.99
C LEU A 37 -7.03 25.47 -10.84
N SER A 38 -8.16 25.91 -10.29
CA SER A 38 -9.46 25.91 -10.96
C SER A 38 -9.56 26.99 -12.05
N ASP A 39 -8.80 28.07 -11.92
CA ASP A 39 -8.70 29.18 -12.89
C ASP A 39 -7.94 28.82 -14.18
N ARG A 40 -7.36 27.62 -14.28
CA ARG A 40 -6.60 27.17 -15.45
C ARG A 40 -7.50 26.53 -16.50
N SER A 41 -6.98 26.34 -17.70
CA SER A 41 -7.67 25.52 -18.71
C SER A 41 -7.74 24.07 -18.22
N LEU A 42 -8.94 23.60 -17.92
CA LEU A 42 -9.22 22.22 -17.51
C LEU A 42 -9.51 21.29 -18.70
N PHE A 43 -9.28 21.77 -19.93
CA PHE A 43 -9.43 20.98 -21.13
C PHE A 43 -8.25 20.03 -21.29
N VAL A 44 -8.43 18.80 -20.83
CA VAL A 44 -7.42 17.74 -20.89
C VAL A 44 -7.84 16.69 -21.90
N VAL A 45 -6.93 16.34 -22.81
CA VAL A 45 -7.16 15.35 -23.87
C VAL A 45 -5.99 14.39 -23.93
N LYS A 46 -6.29 13.09 -23.91
CA LYS A 46 -5.31 12.04 -24.20
C LYS A 46 -5.53 11.52 -25.60
N LYS A 47 -4.52 11.71 -26.47
CA LYS A 47 -4.51 11.21 -27.83
C LYS A 47 -3.94 9.79 -27.86
N TYR A 48 -4.54 8.94 -28.68
CA TYR A 48 -4.13 7.57 -28.96
C TYR A 48 -3.80 7.43 -30.45
N ASP A 49 -3.26 6.28 -30.82
CA ASP A 49 -3.04 5.94 -32.23
C ASP A 49 -4.38 5.90 -33.00
N ASN A 50 -4.31 6.13 -34.32
CA ASN A 50 -5.47 6.14 -35.23
C ASN A 50 -6.51 7.25 -34.97
N ASP A 51 -6.06 8.46 -34.68
CA ASP A 51 -6.89 9.67 -34.48
C ASP A 51 -7.94 9.57 -33.36
N GLN A 52 -7.80 8.59 -32.45
CA GLN A 52 -8.66 8.46 -31.29
C GLN A 52 -8.21 9.40 -30.18
N ALA A 53 -9.16 10.06 -29.52
CA ALA A 53 -8.89 10.94 -28.39
C ALA A 53 -9.91 10.72 -27.28
N TYR A 54 -9.42 10.61 -26.05
CA TYR A 54 -10.25 10.62 -24.85
C TYR A 54 -10.21 12.02 -24.23
N TYR A 55 -11.41 12.59 -24.01
CA TYR A 55 -11.60 13.91 -23.44
C TYR A 55 -11.99 13.74 -21.99
N PHE A 56 -11.20 14.32 -21.08
CA PHE A 56 -11.53 14.29 -19.66
C PHE A 56 -12.62 15.32 -19.37
N ASN A 57 -13.51 15.01 -18.42
CA ASN A 57 -14.60 15.88 -18.06
C ASN A 57 -14.07 17.05 -17.19
N ALA A 58 -14.07 18.25 -17.77
CA ALA A 58 -13.61 19.47 -17.10
C ALA A 58 -14.45 19.84 -15.87
N GLU A 59 -15.76 19.54 -15.86
CA GLU A 59 -16.63 19.81 -14.72
C GLU A 59 -16.24 18.94 -13.52
N LEU A 60 -15.99 17.64 -13.75
CA LEU A 60 -15.53 16.73 -12.69
C LEU A 60 -14.16 17.16 -12.15
N ILE A 61 -13.25 17.61 -13.02
CA ILE A 61 -11.95 18.13 -12.59
C ILE A 61 -12.16 19.37 -11.72
N HIS A 62 -12.98 20.32 -12.17
CA HIS A 62 -13.28 21.55 -11.42
C HIS A 62 -13.87 21.25 -10.03
N GLU A 63 -14.85 20.35 -9.96
CA GLU A 63 -15.46 19.94 -8.69
C GLU A 63 -14.44 19.36 -7.70
N LEU A 64 -13.53 18.52 -8.16
CA LEU A 64 -12.47 17.95 -7.31
C LEU A 64 -11.46 19.01 -6.85
N LEU A 65 -11.11 19.97 -7.72
CA LEU A 65 -10.22 21.08 -7.38
C LEU A 65 -10.85 22.00 -6.32
N VAL A 66 -12.13 22.35 -6.49
CA VAL A 66 -12.90 23.15 -5.52
C VAL A 66 -13.02 22.39 -4.20
N ASN A 67 -13.39 21.11 -4.22
CA ASN A 67 -13.48 20.31 -3.00
C ASN A 67 -12.16 20.29 -2.23
N ALA A 68 -11.04 20.05 -2.91
CA ALA A 68 -9.73 20.08 -2.27
C ALA A 68 -9.43 21.46 -1.67
N ARG A 69 -9.70 22.54 -2.41
CA ARG A 69 -9.45 23.92 -1.96
C ARG A 69 -10.29 24.34 -0.75
N GLU A 70 -11.53 23.89 -0.68
CA GLU A 70 -12.45 24.17 0.43
C GLU A 70 -12.20 23.27 1.65
N THR A 71 -11.48 22.16 1.48
CA THR A 71 -11.12 21.25 2.57
C THR A 71 -10.00 21.86 3.41
N GLN A 72 -10.15 21.83 4.74
CA GLN A 72 -9.11 22.31 5.66
C GLN A 72 -7.79 21.57 5.40
N ASN A 73 -6.65 22.25 5.59
CA ASN A 73 -5.33 21.69 5.25
C ASN A 73 -5.08 20.32 5.91
N GLU A 74 -5.54 20.14 7.15
CA GLU A 74 -5.38 18.91 7.94
C GLU A 74 -6.43 17.83 7.64
N ALA A 75 -7.54 18.15 6.98
CA ALA A 75 -8.60 17.20 6.63
C ALA A 75 -8.34 16.58 5.26
N ILE A 76 -8.76 15.32 5.06
CA ILE A 76 -8.61 14.65 3.77
C ILE A 76 -9.68 15.12 2.77
N SER A 77 -9.26 15.59 1.60
CA SER A 77 -10.18 15.93 0.50
C SER A 77 -10.65 14.68 -0.23
N LEU A 78 -11.67 14.81 -1.08
CA LEU A 78 -12.18 13.70 -1.88
C LEU A 78 -11.12 13.13 -2.82
N PHE A 79 -10.28 13.99 -3.41
CA PHE A 79 -9.19 13.57 -4.28
C PHE A 79 -8.11 12.78 -3.51
N GLU A 80 -7.63 13.31 -2.38
CA GLU A 80 -6.66 12.61 -1.51
C GLU A 80 -7.22 11.27 -1.04
N TYR A 81 -8.49 11.23 -0.61
CA TYR A 81 -9.16 9.98 -0.22
C TYR A 81 -9.08 8.92 -1.32
N PHE A 82 -9.40 9.29 -2.57
CA PHE A 82 -9.30 8.34 -3.67
C PHE A 82 -7.86 7.93 -3.97
N VAL A 83 -6.90 8.85 -3.90
CA VAL A 83 -5.47 8.53 -4.09
C VAL A 83 -5.02 7.52 -3.03
N GLU A 84 -5.18 7.87 -1.76
CA GLU A 84 -4.67 7.10 -0.63
C GLU A 84 -5.28 5.70 -0.58
N PHE A 85 -6.61 5.60 -0.57
CA PHE A 85 -7.27 4.30 -0.42
C PHE A 85 -7.09 3.38 -1.64
N ASN A 86 -7.02 3.92 -2.86
CA ASN A 86 -6.71 3.08 -4.02
C ASN A 86 -5.24 2.64 -4.02
N ALA A 87 -4.30 3.49 -3.60
CA ALA A 87 -2.91 3.10 -3.47
C ALA A 87 -2.72 2.04 -2.38
N PHE A 88 -3.29 2.23 -1.19
CA PHE A 88 -3.22 1.25 -0.09
C PHE A 88 -3.77 -0.11 -0.52
N ARG A 89 -4.92 -0.09 -1.21
CA ARG A 89 -5.53 -1.30 -1.78
C ARG A 89 -4.59 -1.97 -2.78
N GLY A 90 -4.06 -1.22 -3.74
CA GLY A 90 -3.18 -1.74 -4.78
C GLY A 90 -1.92 -2.36 -4.20
N ILE A 91 -1.26 -1.66 -3.26
CA ILE A 91 -0.05 -2.12 -2.57
C ILE A 91 -0.33 -3.39 -1.76
N CYS A 92 -1.35 -3.38 -0.90
CA CYS A 92 -1.64 -4.53 -0.04
C CYS A 92 -2.06 -5.76 -0.86
N MET A 93 -2.84 -5.57 -1.92
CA MET A 93 -3.25 -6.66 -2.82
C MET A 93 -2.05 -7.27 -3.54
N ALA A 94 -1.22 -6.43 -4.14
CA ALA A 94 -0.02 -6.88 -4.85
C ALA A 94 0.97 -7.58 -3.90
N MET A 95 1.16 -7.03 -2.69
CA MET A 95 2.02 -7.64 -1.68
C MET A 95 1.49 -9.01 -1.23
N VAL A 96 0.19 -9.16 -0.98
CA VAL A 96 -0.41 -10.46 -0.63
C VAL A 96 -0.21 -11.49 -1.75
N GLU A 97 -0.41 -11.11 -3.01
CA GLU A 97 -0.17 -12.03 -4.14
C GLU A 97 1.31 -12.39 -4.30
N SER A 98 2.24 -11.45 -4.09
CA SER A 98 3.69 -11.72 -4.14
C SER A 98 4.16 -12.74 -3.09
N LEU A 99 3.46 -12.80 -1.94
CA LEU A 99 3.74 -13.71 -0.82
C LEU A 99 2.99 -15.05 -0.90
N ARG A 100 2.08 -15.19 -1.87
CA ARG A 100 1.20 -16.35 -2.00
C ARG A 100 1.95 -17.61 -2.44
N PHE A 101 2.90 -17.45 -3.35
CA PHE A 101 3.66 -18.54 -3.95
C PHE A 101 4.96 -18.80 -3.19
N GLU A 102 5.46 -20.04 -3.25
CA GLU A 102 6.85 -20.31 -2.86
C GLU A 102 7.77 -19.61 -3.86
N SER A 103 8.45 -18.58 -3.39
CA SER A 103 9.25 -17.70 -4.24
C SER A 103 10.49 -17.18 -3.51
N PRO A 104 11.53 -16.72 -4.23
CA PRO A 104 12.70 -16.14 -3.59
C PRO A 104 12.36 -14.90 -2.76
N PHE A 105 11.36 -14.11 -3.19
CA PHE A 105 10.85 -12.97 -2.42
C PHE A 105 10.22 -13.40 -1.09
N LYS A 106 9.40 -14.46 -1.09
CA LYS A 106 8.83 -15.02 0.15
C LYS A 106 9.91 -15.48 1.12
N VAL A 107 10.96 -16.14 0.61
CA VAL A 107 12.11 -16.57 1.42
C VAL A 107 12.87 -15.38 2.00
N PHE A 108 13.07 -14.32 1.21
CA PHE A 108 13.64 -13.06 1.69
C PHE A 108 12.81 -12.48 2.85
N MET A 109 11.49 -12.42 2.67
CA MET A 109 10.55 -11.89 3.67
C MET A 109 10.53 -12.71 4.96
N GLN A 110 10.54 -14.03 4.86
CA GLN A 110 10.61 -14.92 6.04
C GLN A 110 11.91 -14.74 6.83
N ARG A 111 13.04 -14.56 6.13
CA ARG A 111 14.33 -14.30 6.80
C ARG A 111 14.37 -12.94 7.47
N LEU A 112 13.86 -11.91 6.79
CA LEU A 112 13.91 -10.54 7.30
C LEU A 112 12.98 -10.34 8.50
N CYS A 113 11.73 -10.80 8.40
CA CYS A 113 10.71 -10.63 9.45
C CYS A 113 10.81 -11.68 10.56
N GLY A 114 11.44 -12.83 10.30
CA GLY A 114 11.60 -13.92 11.27
C GLY A 114 10.24 -14.38 11.83
N GLU A 115 10.14 -14.45 13.15
CA GLU A 115 8.93 -14.88 13.87
C GLU A 115 7.71 -13.98 13.59
N GLN A 116 7.93 -12.72 13.20
CA GLN A 116 6.86 -11.76 12.87
C GLN A 116 6.34 -11.90 11.44
N TYR A 117 6.93 -12.75 10.59
CA TYR A 117 6.53 -12.90 9.18
C TYR A 117 5.03 -13.16 9.05
N GLU A 118 4.50 -14.09 9.85
CA GLU A 118 3.10 -14.44 9.78
C GLU A 118 2.17 -13.32 10.30
N ASN A 119 2.63 -12.53 11.28
CA ASN A 119 1.90 -11.35 11.77
C ASN A 119 1.74 -10.31 10.65
N PHE A 120 2.81 -10.08 9.89
CA PHE A 120 2.81 -9.17 8.75
C PHE A 120 1.83 -9.63 7.65
N VAL A 121 1.83 -10.93 7.32
CA VAL A 121 0.90 -11.51 6.34
C VAL A 121 -0.55 -11.36 6.79
N ASP A 122 -0.85 -11.58 8.08
CA ASP A 122 -2.21 -11.44 8.61
C ASP A 122 -2.69 -9.98 8.54
N ILE A 123 -1.85 -9.00 8.88
CA ILE A 123 -2.15 -7.56 8.78
C ILE A 123 -2.44 -7.20 7.32
N LEU A 124 -1.55 -7.56 6.38
CA LEU A 124 -1.75 -7.29 4.95
C LEU A 124 -3.03 -7.92 4.41
N SER A 125 -3.33 -9.16 4.81
CA SER A 125 -4.52 -9.86 4.36
C SER A 125 -5.79 -9.18 4.88
N PHE A 126 -5.78 -8.74 6.14
CA PHE A 126 -6.89 -7.99 6.73
C PHE A 126 -7.14 -6.67 5.99
N VAL A 127 -6.12 -5.84 5.82
CA VAL A 127 -6.24 -4.57 5.08
C VAL A 127 -6.72 -4.82 3.65
N ARG A 128 -6.14 -5.80 2.96
CA ARG A 128 -6.57 -6.17 1.61
C ARG A 128 -8.04 -6.55 1.54
N ASN A 129 -8.55 -7.33 2.51
CA ASN A 129 -9.94 -7.78 2.51
C ASN A 129 -10.89 -6.60 2.70
N VAL A 130 -10.65 -5.78 3.72
CA VAL A 130 -11.44 -4.58 4.02
C VAL A 130 -11.53 -3.66 2.80
N LEU A 131 -10.39 -3.34 2.20
CA LEU A 131 -10.30 -2.42 1.06
C LEU A 131 -10.77 -3.03 -0.27
N SER A 132 -10.92 -4.36 -0.35
CA SER A 132 -11.50 -5.02 -1.53
C SER A 132 -13.03 -5.00 -1.53
N HIS A 133 -13.64 -4.79 -0.36
CA HIS A 133 -15.07 -4.92 -0.15
C HIS A 133 -15.79 -3.61 0.14
N ASN A 134 -15.05 -2.56 0.51
CA ASN A 134 -15.60 -1.26 0.86
C ASN A 134 -15.03 -0.17 -0.04
N ILE A 135 -15.91 0.61 -0.67
CA ILE A 135 -15.55 1.67 -1.65
C ILE A 135 -16.15 3.03 -1.25
N HIS A 136 -16.63 3.16 -0.01
CA HIS A 136 -17.31 4.34 0.53
C HIS A 136 -16.46 5.03 1.59
N SER A 137 -16.63 6.35 1.73
CA SER A 137 -15.85 7.24 2.61
C SER A 137 -15.85 6.83 4.09
N GLU A 138 -16.88 6.12 4.56
CA GLU A 138 -16.91 5.48 5.87
C GLU A 138 -16.77 3.97 5.73
N ILE A 139 -15.53 3.47 5.74
CA ILE A 139 -15.27 2.03 5.68
C ILE A 139 -15.61 1.41 7.04
N ARG A 140 -16.62 0.53 7.05
CA ARG A 140 -17.01 -0.28 8.20
C ARG A 140 -16.72 -1.74 7.91
N LEU A 141 -16.29 -2.46 8.93
CA LEU A 141 -16.01 -3.89 8.80
C LEU A 141 -17.28 -4.67 8.49
N SER A 142 -17.14 -5.64 7.60
CA SER A 142 -18.03 -6.78 7.44
C SER A 142 -17.34 -8.03 8.00
N GLU A 143 -18.11 -9.02 8.47
CA GLU A 143 -17.53 -10.24 9.07
C GLU A 143 -16.51 -10.93 8.14
N LYS A 144 -16.79 -10.94 6.83
CA LYS A 144 -15.91 -11.50 5.78
C LYS A 144 -14.52 -10.85 5.72
N ASP A 145 -14.36 -9.63 6.25
CA ASP A 145 -13.11 -8.90 6.17
C ASP A 145 -12.04 -9.48 7.11
N TYR A 146 -12.45 -10.02 8.26
CA TYR A 146 -11.53 -10.51 9.30
C TYR A 146 -11.70 -11.98 9.67
N ASP A 147 -12.86 -12.60 9.48
CA ASP A 147 -13.13 -13.98 9.90
C ASP A 147 -12.17 -15.00 9.26
N GLY A 148 -11.86 -14.85 7.97
CA GLY A 148 -10.91 -15.70 7.27
C GLY A 148 -9.50 -15.65 7.88
N THR A 149 -9.05 -14.45 8.25
CA THR A 149 -7.74 -14.23 8.90
C THR A 149 -7.75 -14.80 10.32
N LEU A 150 -8.81 -14.55 11.10
CA LEU A 150 -8.94 -15.11 12.46
C LEU A 150 -8.95 -16.66 12.45
N LYS A 151 -9.69 -17.27 11.52
CA LYS A 151 -9.69 -18.74 11.33
C LYS A 151 -8.32 -19.29 10.96
N ARG A 152 -7.54 -18.56 10.16
CA ARG A 152 -6.15 -18.93 9.83
C ARG A 152 -5.26 -18.86 11.07
N ILE A 153 -5.28 -17.76 11.81
CA ILE A 153 -4.49 -17.56 13.04
C ILE A 153 -4.75 -18.70 14.03
N ARG A 154 -6.03 -19.02 14.29
CA ARG A 154 -6.44 -20.10 15.20
C ARG A 154 -5.97 -21.48 14.73
N ARG A 155 -6.07 -21.80 13.43
CA ARG A 155 -5.58 -23.07 12.87
C ARG A 155 -4.07 -23.25 13.02
N MET A 156 -3.32 -22.15 13.02
CA MET A 156 -1.88 -22.16 13.26
C MET A 156 -1.51 -22.20 14.77
N GLY A 157 -2.49 -22.16 15.67
CA GLY A 157 -2.26 -22.13 17.11
C GLY A 157 -1.60 -20.83 17.60
N ARG A 158 -1.74 -19.73 16.84
CA ARG A 158 -1.13 -18.43 17.16
C ARG A 158 -2.08 -17.55 17.97
N ASN A 159 -1.52 -16.57 18.68
CA ASN A 159 -2.26 -15.57 19.44
C ASN A 159 -3.04 -14.63 18.49
N PRO A 160 -4.37 -14.48 18.62
CA PRO A 160 -5.17 -13.54 17.83
C PRO A 160 -4.87 -12.05 18.07
N ASN A 161 -4.22 -11.72 19.20
CA ASN A 161 -3.66 -10.39 19.42
C ASN A 161 -2.32 -10.28 18.69
N ILE A 162 -2.40 -9.87 17.43
CA ILE A 162 -1.28 -9.76 16.51
C ILE A 162 -0.56 -8.44 16.76
N ALA A 163 0.75 -8.51 16.99
CA ALA A 163 1.62 -7.34 17.10
C ALA A 163 2.75 -7.43 16.07
N PHE A 164 3.06 -6.32 15.41
CA PHE A 164 4.14 -6.22 14.46
C PHE A 164 4.96 -4.96 14.76
N ALA A 165 6.28 -5.09 14.78
CA ALA A 165 7.20 -3.98 14.95
C ALA A 165 8.38 -4.10 13.97
N PHE A 166 8.66 -3.00 13.28
CA PHE A 166 9.72 -2.90 12.29
C PHE A 166 10.48 -1.58 12.45
N GLN A 167 11.79 -1.69 12.71
CA GLN A 167 12.68 -0.54 12.84
C GLN A 167 13.54 -0.44 11.57
N TYR A 168 13.33 0.62 10.79
CA TYR A 168 13.93 0.77 9.47
C TYR A 168 15.46 0.80 9.51
N ALA A 169 16.03 1.63 10.37
CA ALA A 169 17.49 1.75 10.51
C ALA A 169 18.19 0.43 10.87
N LEU A 170 17.50 -0.48 11.58
CA LEU A 170 18.04 -1.78 11.98
C LEU A 170 17.89 -2.84 10.88
N ARG A 171 16.73 -2.85 10.20
CA ARG A 171 16.34 -3.94 9.30
C ARG A 171 16.64 -3.65 7.83
N LEU A 172 16.58 -2.39 7.42
CA LEU A 172 16.83 -1.91 6.06
C LEU A 172 17.84 -0.74 6.07
N PRO A 173 19.05 -0.91 6.64
CA PRO A 173 20.03 0.17 6.75
C PRO A 173 20.44 0.77 5.39
N GLU A 174 20.34 0.01 4.30
CA GLU A 174 20.71 0.43 2.95
C GLU A 174 19.83 1.52 2.34
N LEU A 175 18.59 1.68 2.81
CA LEU A 175 17.65 2.68 2.28
C LEU A 175 17.78 4.04 2.97
N GLY A 176 18.38 4.07 4.17
CA GLY A 176 18.41 5.25 5.03
C GLY A 176 17.04 5.55 5.65
N ALA A 177 16.98 5.57 6.99
CA ALA A 177 15.77 5.99 7.70
C ALA A 177 15.84 7.50 7.98
N PRO A 178 14.68 8.20 8.11
CA PRO A 178 14.65 9.60 8.54
C PRO A 178 15.40 9.85 9.86
N ASN A 179 15.34 8.87 10.78
CA ASN A 179 16.14 8.81 12.01
C ASN A 179 16.14 7.37 12.58
N ASP A 180 16.99 7.13 13.59
CA ASP A 180 17.16 5.81 14.21
C ASP A 180 15.91 5.28 14.93
N ALA A 181 14.99 6.17 15.34
CA ALA A 181 13.75 5.82 16.03
C ALA A 181 12.56 5.66 15.06
N TYR A 182 12.77 5.77 13.75
CA TYR A 182 11.70 5.64 12.77
C TYR A 182 11.26 4.17 12.66
N THR A 183 10.05 3.90 13.13
CA THR A 183 9.50 2.55 13.28
C THR A 183 8.07 2.48 12.77
N PHE A 184 7.72 1.36 12.14
CA PHE A 184 6.33 0.97 11.97
C PHE A 184 5.96 -0.04 13.07
N THR A 185 4.92 0.27 13.83
CA THR A 185 4.32 -0.64 14.82
C THR A 185 2.84 -0.74 14.56
N CYS A 186 2.29 -1.95 14.63
CA CYS A 186 0.88 -2.21 14.42
C CYS A 186 0.43 -3.30 15.39
N GLN A 187 -0.76 -3.14 15.98
CA GLN A 187 -1.36 -4.12 16.86
C GLN A 187 -2.85 -4.25 16.54
N ILE A 188 -3.31 -5.48 16.31
CA ILE A 188 -4.69 -5.79 16.01
C ILE A 188 -5.11 -6.99 16.86
N ASP A 189 -6.14 -6.80 17.68
CA ASP A 189 -6.81 -7.91 18.35
C ASP A 189 -7.93 -8.45 17.45
N PHE A 190 -7.64 -9.54 16.72
CA PHE A 190 -8.61 -10.14 15.81
C PHE A 190 -9.82 -10.76 16.53
N GLU A 191 -9.75 -11.04 17.84
CA GLU A 191 -10.90 -11.54 18.59
C GLU A 191 -11.86 -10.43 19.01
N SER A 192 -11.40 -9.19 19.08
CA SER A 192 -12.24 -8.03 19.41
C SER A 192 -12.87 -7.38 18.18
N LEU A 193 -12.61 -7.87 16.97
CA LEU A 193 -13.18 -7.32 15.74
C LEU A 193 -14.64 -7.73 15.57
N GLU A 194 -15.49 -6.75 15.28
CA GLU A 194 -16.93 -6.92 15.10
C GLU A 194 -17.42 -6.23 13.81
N GLU A 195 -18.51 -6.74 13.24
CA GLU A 195 -19.19 -6.11 12.12
C GLU A 195 -19.65 -4.69 12.48
N GLY A 196 -19.48 -3.74 11.56
CA GLY A 196 -19.84 -2.34 11.74
C GLY A 196 -18.76 -1.48 12.39
N MET A 197 -17.68 -2.05 12.93
CA MET A 197 -16.54 -1.27 13.46
C MET A 197 -15.93 -0.39 12.36
N PRO A 198 -15.68 0.91 12.63
CA PRO A 198 -14.98 1.78 11.69
C PRO A 198 -13.54 1.30 11.46
N PHE A 199 -13.15 1.10 10.21
CA PHE A 199 -11.83 0.58 9.88
C PHE A 199 -10.69 1.47 10.39
N LEU A 200 -10.88 2.80 10.31
CA LEU A 200 -9.87 3.77 10.74
C LEU A 200 -9.72 3.88 12.27
N GLU A 201 -10.63 3.29 13.05
CA GLU A 201 -10.45 3.12 14.50
C GLU A 201 -9.58 1.91 14.85
N ILE A 202 -9.40 0.99 13.90
CA ILE A 202 -8.56 -0.22 14.04
C ILE A 202 -7.17 0.05 13.48
N LEU A 203 -7.09 0.63 12.28
CA LEU A 203 -5.84 1.05 11.66
C LEU A 203 -5.99 2.48 11.19
N SER A 204 -5.22 3.37 11.80
CA SER A 204 -5.24 4.79 11.44
C SER A 204 -4.67 5.02 10.04
N MET A 205 -4.90 6.22 9.49
CA MET A 205 -4.26 6.65 8.24
C MET A 205 -2.73 6.54 8.31
N TRP A 206 -2.14 6.85 9.47
CA TRP A 206 -0.72 6.68 9.72
C TRP A 206 -0.28 5.23 9.56
N ASP A 207 -1.03 4.27 10.13
CA ASP A 207 -0.70 2.86 10.02
C ASP A 207 -0.73 2.37 8.58
N LEU A 208 -1.70 2.83 7.78
CA LEU A 208 -1.82 2.49 6.36
C LEU A 208 -0.69 3.09 5.51
N MET A 209 -0.30 4.33 5.79
CA MET A 209 0.86 4.98 5.15
C MET A 209 2.16 4.22 5.49
N MET A 210 2.39 3.91 6.75
CA MET A 210 3.58 3.20 7.21
C MET A 210 3.63 1.76 6.69
N LEU A 211 2.50 1.07 6.62
CA LEU A 211 2.40 -0.25 6.01
C LEU A 211 2.75 -0.20 4.52
N SER A 212 2.24 0.81 3.80
CA SER A 212 2.51 1.01 2.37
C SER A 212 3.97 1.32 2.10
N GLU A 213 4.58 2.19 2.91
CA GLU A 213 6.01 2.51 2.86
C GLU A 213 6.87 1.27 3.15
N LEU A 214 6.50 0.47 4.15
CA LEU A 214 7.20 -0.76 4.46
C LEU A 214 7.14 -1.72 3.26
N CYS A 215 5.97 -1.95 2.68
CA CYS A 215 5.81 -2.79 1.49
C CYS A 215 6.74 -2.33 0.36
N PHE A 216 6.73 -1.04 0.03
CA PHE A 216 7.61 -0.49 -1.01
C PHE A 216 9.10 -0.72 -0.70
N ASN A 217 9.53 -0.37 0.52
CA ASN A 217 10.92 -0.48 0.93
C ASN A 217 11.42 -1.94 0.93
N LEU A 218 10.56 -2.90 1.28
CA LEU A 218 10.86 -4.33 1.18
C LEU A 218 11.09 -4.78 -0.26
N VAL A 219 10.25 -4.31 -1.19
CA VAL A 219 10.40 -4.61 -2.63
C VAL A 219 11.69 -4.01 -3.17
N MET A 220 11.96 -2.73 -2.89
CA MET A 220 13.18 -2.06 -3.34
C MET A 220 14.44 -2.74 -2.81
N THR A 221 14.43 -3.09 -1.52
CA THR A 221 15.55 -3.81 -0.90
C THR A 221 15.79 -5.15 -1.57
N TYR A 222 14.73 -5.92 -1.82
CA TYR A 222 14.84 -7.20 -2.50
C TYR A 222 15.44 -7.04 -3.90
N ARG A 223 14.95 -6.09 -4.71
CA ARG A 223 15.48 -5.84 -6.06
C ARG A 223 16.96 -5.43 -6.03
N MET A 224 17.35 -4.55 -5.11
CA MET A 224 18.76 -4.16 -4.93
C MET A 224 19.66 -5.36 -4.59
N GLN A 225 19.16 -6.34 -3.83
CA GLN A 225 19.92 -7.55 -3.52
C GLN A 225 20.03 -8.49 -4.72
N GLU A 226 18.98 -8.63 -5.53
CA GLU A 226 19.00 -9.42 -6.75
C GLU A 226 19.95 -8.82 -7.80
N GLU A 227 19.93 -7.50 -8.01
CA GLU A 227 20.87 -6.81 -8.91
C GLU A 227 22.33 -6.99 -8.49
N LYS A 228 22.63 -6.90 -7.20
CA LYS A 228 23.98 -7.15 -6.68
C LYS A 228 24.45 -8.58 -6.95
N LYS A 229 23.57 -9.58 -6.84
CA LYS A 229 23.94 -10.98 -7.13
C LYS A 229 24.26 -11.18 -8.61
N VAL A 230 23.49 -10.58 -9.51
CA VAL A 230 23.75 -10.64 -10.96
C VAL A 230 25.11 -10.01 -11.29
N ASN A 231 25.38 -8.81 -10.76
CA ASN A 231 26.65 -8.12 -11.01
C ASN A 231 27.88 -8.87 -10.44
N VAL A 232 27.75 -9.62 -9.34
CA VAL A 232 28.86 -10.44 -8.82
C VAL A 232 29.13 -11.63 -9.75
N LEU A 233 28.09 -12.29 -10.25
CA LEU A 233 28.24 -13.43 -11.17
C LEU A 233 28.86 -13.00 -12.50
N GLU A 234 28.50 -11.84 -13.04
CA GLU A 234 29.08 -11.28 -14.27
C GLU A 234 30.56 -10.86 -14.14
N ASN A 235 31.03 -10.58 -12.91
CA ASN A 235 32.43 -10.21 -12.65
C ASN A 235 33.32 -11.42 -12.28
N GLU A 236 32.74 -12.61 -12.11
CA GLU A 236 33.44 -13.87 -11.83
C GLU A 236 33.62 -14.77 -13.09
N GLU A 237 33.06 -14.38 -14.24
CA GLU A 237 33.26 -14.97 -15.57
C GLU A 237 34.35 -14.24 -16.40
#